data_AF-A0A960LKU0-F1
#
_entry.id   AF-A0A960LKU0-F1
#
_cell.length_a   1.000
_cell.length_b   1.000
_cell.length_c   1.000
_cell.angle_alpha   90.00
_cell.angle_beta   90.00
_cell.angle_gamma   90.00
#
_symmetry.space_group_name_H-M   'P 1'
#
loop_
_entity.id
_entity.type
_entity.pdbx_description
1 polymer ?
#
loop_
_entity_poly.entity_id
_entity_poly.type
_entity_poly.pdbx_seq_one_letter_code
_entity_poly.pdbx_strand_id
1 'polypeptide(L)'
;MSMITGEFYPFSPFSMYSNPSPKPLRFCYLADEEGKALPVLWHTGVSPASMTKKYNTHRGELEEAVEEDPHPTLDDDAIRAESGKKVLNWVRTLSQKRPNRELKQSIQLIEVAISAEESGLAETTRAVAELEAMAP
;
A
#
# COMPACT_ATOMS: atom_id res chain seq x y z
N MET A 1 10.28 -14.33 -38.84
CA MET A 1 9.32 -14.98 -37.93
C MET A 1 9.51 -14.39 -36.54
N SER A 2 8.38 -14.13 -35.89
CA SER A 2 8.12 -13.12 -34.86
C SER A 2 8.85 -13.31 -33.52
N MET A 3 9.57 -12.27 -33.06
CA MET A 3 10.04 -12.08 -31.68
C MET A 3 8.99 -11.29 -30.85
N ILE A 4 7.74 -11.76 -30.76
CA ILE A 4 6.67 -10.97 -30.09
C ILE A 4 5.96 -11.75 -28.97
N THR A 5 6.27 -13.03 -28.73
CA THR A 5 5.53 -13.85 -27.76
C THR A 5 6.29 -14.17 -26.47
N GLY A 6 7.35 -13.42 -26.13
CA GLY A 6 8.19 -13.70 -24.95
C GLY A 6 8.17 -12.66 -23.82
N GLU A 7 7.61 -11.46 -24.04
CA GLU A 7 7.79 -10.32 -23.11
C GLU A 7 6.65 -10.16 -22.08
N PHE A 8 5.62 -11.00 -22.12
CA PHE A 8 4.43 -10.89 -21.25
C PHE A 8 4.21 -12.09 -20.32
N TYR A 9 5.25 -12.86 -20.02
CA TYR A 9 5.17 -13.96 -19.06
C TYR A 9 6.13 -13.71 -17.88
N PRO A 10 5.68 -13.80 -16.61
CA PRO A 10 6.49 -13.42 -15.45
C PRO A 10 7.66 -14.37 -15.16
N PHE A 11 7.83 -15.42 -15.96
CA PHE A 11 8.93 -16.37 -15.85
C PHE A 11 9.88 -16.19 -17.03
N SER A 12 10.90 -15.36 -16.81
CA SER A 12 12.08 -15.31 -17.65
C SER A 12 12.82 -16.66 -17.58
N PRO A 13 13.27 -17.25 -18.71
CA PRO A 13 14.07 -18.47 -18.74
C PRO A 13 15.51 -18.27 -18.24
N PHE A 14 15.89 -17.03 -17.87
CA PHE A 14 17.17 -16.75 -17.26
C PHE A 14 17.11 -17.03 -15.75
N SER A 15 17.89 -18.02 -15.31
CA SER A 15 18.02 -18.52 -13.92
C SER A 15 18.48 -17.48 -12.88
N MET A 16 18.62 -16.20 -13.24
CA MET A 16 19.05 -15.14 -12.32
C MET A 16 17.96 -14.68 -11.33
N TYR A 17 16.68 -15.04 -11.56
CA TYR A 17 15.56 -14.69 -10.66
C TYR A 17 14.89 -15.92 -10.02
N SER A 18 15.62 -17.01 -9.81
CA SER A 18 15.07 -18.28 -9.33
C SER A 18 14.84 -18.37 -7.81
N ASN A 19 14.87 -17.26 -7.08
CA ASN A 19 14.42 -17.23 -5.69
C ASN A 19 13.26 -16.26 -5.57
N PRO A 20 11.99 -16.72 -5.69
CA PRO A 20 10.89 -15.91 -5.19
C PRO A 20 11.24 -15.55 -3.74
N SER A 21 11.26 -14.26 -3.45
CA SER A 21 11.52 -13.79 -2.09
C SER A 21 10.57 -14.54 -1.15
N PRO A 22 11.07 -15.19 -0.09
CA PRO A 22 10.20 -15.84 0.89
C PRO A 22 9.36 -14.81 1.66
N LYS A 23 9.70 -13.52 1.55
CA LYS A 23 8.92 -12.43 2.13
C LYS A 23 7.70 -12.15 1.25
N PRO A 24 6.50 -12.02 1.86
CA PRO A 24 5.29 -11.67 1.11
C PRO A 24 5.46 -10.33 0.40
N LEU A 25 4.99 -10.27 -0.83
CA LEU A 25 4.90 -9.01 -1.60
C LEU A 25 3.77 -8.18 -1.01
N ARG A 26 4.09 -6.98 -0.54
CA ARG A 26 3.11 -6.06 0.04
C ARG A 26 2.90 -4.86 -0.86
N PHE A 27 1.65 -4.53 -1.14
CA PHE A 27 1.29 -3.28 -1.81
C PHE A 27 0.06 -2.65 -1.18
N CYS A 28 -0.01 -1.33 -1.25
CA CYS A 28 -1.14 -0.57 -0.74
C CYS A 28 -1.93 0.09 -1.87
N TYR A 29 -3.25 0.07 -1.76
CA TYR A 29 -4.13 0.84 -2.64
C TYR A 29 -5.17 1.62 -1.83
N LEU A 30 -5.77 2.62 -2.49
CA LEU A 30 -6.78 3.48 -1.88
C LEU A 30 -8.15 2.91 -2.20
N ALA A 31 -9.03 2.80 -1.21
CA ALA A 31 -10.40 2.37 -1.39
C ALA A 31 -11.39 3.40 -0.83
N ASP A 32 -12.64 3.31 -1.24
CA ASP A 32 -13.76 3.99 -0.59
C ASP A 32 -14.25 3.20 0.65
N GLU A 33 -15.33 3.68 1.28
CA GLU A 33 -15.95 3.05 2.45
C GLU A 33 -16.52 1.64 2.19
N GLU A 34 -16.79 1.31 0.93
CA GLU A 34 -17.27 -0.01 0.50
C GLU A 34 -16.09 -0.96 0.18
N GLY A 35 -14.85 -0.50 0.35
CA GLY A 35 -13.64 -1.27 0.02
C GLY A 35 -13.31 -1.30 -1.48
N LYS A 36 -14.02 -0.51 -2.30
CA LYS A 36 -13.79 -0.46 -3.75
C LYS A 36 -12.62 0.46 -4.08
N ALA A 37 -11.73 -0.02 -4.94
CA ALA A 37 -10.52 0.70 -5.30
C ALA A 37 -10.82 2.05 -5.98
N LEU A 38 -10.14 3.10 -5.50
CA LEU A 38 -10.21 4.46 -6.03
C LEU A 38 -9.01 4.76 -6.94
N PRO A 39 -9.19 5.56 -8.00
CA PRO A 39 -8.12 5.91 -8.92
C PRO A 39 -7.17 6.96 -8.31
N VAL A 40 -6.33 6.55 -7.35
CA VAL A 40 -5.45 7.45 -6.57
C VAL A 40 -4.58 8.36 -7.45
N LEU A 41 -4.11 7.87 -8.59
CA LEU A 41 -3.30 8.63 -9.54
C LEU A 41 -4.07 9.81 -10.14
N TRP A 42 -5.36 9.62 -10.43
CA TRP A 42 -6.22 10.68 -10.95
C TRP A 42 -6.39 11.81 -9.93
N HIS A 43 -6.65 11.42 -8.68
CA HIS A 43 -6.93 12.34 -7.56
C HIS A 43 -5.69 13.07 -7.04
N THR A 44 -4.54 12.40 -6.98
CA THR A 44 -3.35 12.94 -6.30
C THR A 44 -2.13 13.10 -7.19
N GLY A 45 -2.07 12.40 -8.32
CA GLY A 45 -0.87 12.31 -9.15
C GLY A 45 0.19 11.35 -8.63
N VAL A 46 -0.12 10.58 -7.59
CA VAL A 46 0.78 9.60 -6.98
C VAL A 46 0.40 8.20 -7.41
N SER A 47 1.39 7.38 -7.72
CA SER A 47 1.18 5.97 -8.05
C SER A 47 0.94 5.11 -6.80
N PRO A 48 0.23 3.98 -6.91
CA PRO A 48 0.08 3.02 -5.81
C PRO A 48 1.44 2.53 -5.25
N ALA A 49 2.45 2.39 -6.11
CA ALA A 49 3.81 2.02 -5.70
C ALA A 49 4.45 3.09 -4.81
N SER A 50 4.29 4.37 -5.16
CA SER A 50 4.76 5.49 -4.34
C SER A 50 4.04 5.54 -2.99
N MET A 51 2.76 5.23 -2.96
CA MET A 51 1.98 5.13 -1.72
C MET A 51 2.45 3.98 -0.82
N THR A 52 2.69 2.81 -1.41
CA THR A 52 3.29 1.65 -0.72
C THR A 52 4.65 2.00 -0.14
N LYS A 53 5.51 2.68 -0.91
CA LYS A 53 6.81 3.16 -0.42
C LYS A 53 6.64 4.10 0.77
N LYS A 54 5.72 5.06 0.68
CA LYS A 54 5.45 6.03 1.76
C LYS A 54 4.92 5.35 3.02
N TYR A 55 4.05 4.35 2.86
CA TYR A 55 3.57 3.52 3.96
C TYR A 55 4.71 2.78 4.65
N ASN A 56 5.57 2.09 3.88
CA ASN A 56 6.72 1.36 4.43
C ASN A 56 7.72 2.29 5.13
N THR A 57 7.92 3.51 4.62
CA THR A 57 8.76 4.53 5.28
C THR A 57 8.18 4.90 6.64
N HIS A 58 6.89 5.24 6.72
CA HIS A 58 6.26 5.60 8.00
C HIS A 58 6.19 4.45 8.99
N ARG A 59 6.03 3.23 8.47
CA ARG A 59 6.06 2.02 9.27
C ARG A 59 7.45 1.79 9.87
N GLY A 60 8.50 1.88 9.06
CA GLY A 60 9.88 1.75 9.52
C GLY A 60 10.28 2.81 10.55
N GLU A 61 9.88 4.08 10.33
CA GLU A 61 10.09 5.18 11.28
C GLU A 61 9.42 4.91 12.65
N LEU A 62 8.23 4.30 12.65
CA LEU A 62 7.52 3.95 13.89
C LEU A 62 8.08 2.69 14.55
N GLU A 63 8.47 1.68 13.77
CA GLU A 63 9.13 0.46 14.28
C GLU A 63 10.45 0.83 14.98
N GLU A 64 11.28 1.68 14.37
CA GLU A 64 12.53 2.19 14.95
C GLU A 64 12.29 2.98 16.24
N ALA A 65 11.30 3.88 16.25
CA ALA A 65 10.95 4.66 17.44
C ALA A 65 10.47 3.78 18.61
N VAL A 66 9.80 2.66 18.33
CA VAL A 66 9.35 1.71 19.35
C VAL A 66 10.50 0.83 19.84
N GLU A 67 11.45 0.47 18.98
CA GLU A 67 12.65 -0.29 19.36
C GLU A 67 13.61 0.53 20.25
N GLU A 68 13.68 1.84 20.03
CA GLU A 68 14.47 2.75 20.88
C GLU A 68 13.80 3.07 22.23
N ASP A 69 12.51 2.79 22.39
CA ASP A 69 11.77 3.05 23.63
C ASP A 69 11.98 1.93 24.66
N PRO A 70 12.48 2.22 25.88
CA PRO A 70 12.59 1.23 26.94
C PRO A 70 11.23 0.65 27.41
N HIS A 71 10.11 1.29 27.07
CA HIS A 71 8.75 0.80 27.35
C HIS A 71 7.87 0.88 26.09
N PRO A 72 7.99 -0.10 25.18
CA PRO A 72 7.25 -0.08 23.92
C PRO A 72 5.74 -0.02 24.20
N THR A 73 5.10 1.05 23.73
CA THR A 73 3.68 1.34 23.97
C THR A 73 2.78 0.97 22.80
N LEU A 74 3.33 0.77 21.61
CA LEU A 74 2.58 0.46 20.39
C LEU A 74 2.80 -1.00 19.98
N ASP A 75 1.71 -1.71 19.71
CA ASP A 75 1.76 -3.00 19.04
C ASP A 75 1.91 -2.84 17.51
N ASP A 76 2.26 -3.92 16.81
CA ASP A 76 2.43 -3.92 15.35
C ASP A 76 1.14 -3.49 14.62
N ASP A 77 -0.03 -3.76 15.19
CA ASP A 77 -1.31 -3.32 14.63
C ASP A 77 -1.55 -1.81 14.78
N ALA A 78 -1.17 -1.20 15.91
CA ALA A 78 -1.20 0.25 16.09
C ALA A 78 -0.15 0.93 15.21
N ILE A 79 1.04 0.36 15.07
CA ILE A 79 2.06 0.87 14.13
C ILE A 79 1.51 0.88 12.70
N ARG A 80 0.89 -0.22 12.26
CA ARG A 80 0.22 -0.30 10.96
C ARG A 80 -0.83 0.79 10.81
N ALA A 81 -1.74 0.91 11.78
CA ALA A 81 -2.84 1.87 11.73
C ALA A 81 -2.34 3.33 11.67
N GLU A 82 -1.38 3.70 12.51
CA GLU A 82 -0.78 5.04 12.52
C GLU A 82 -0.02 5.35 11.22
N SER A 83 0.72 4.39 10.69
CA SER A 83 1.36 4.50 9.37
C SER A 83 0.32 4.73 8.26
N GLY A 84 -0.79 4.00 8.32
CA GLY A 84 -1.89 4.15 7.37
C GLY A 84 -2.54 5.52 7.43
N LYS A 85 -2.82 6.03 8.64
CA LYS A 85 -3.38 7.38 8.85
C LYS A 85 -2.45 8.47 8.29
N LYS A 86 -1.14 8.36 8.52
CA LYS A 86 -0.14 9.30 7.96
C LYS A 86 -0.21 9.33 6.43
N VAL A 87 -0.33 8.17 5.79
CA VAL A 87 -0.47 8.06 4.32
C VAL A 87 -1.79 8.67 3.85
N LEU A 88 -2.92 8.36 4.50
CA LEU A 88 -4.23 8.89 4.12
C LEU A 88 -4.27 10.42 4.23
N ASN A 89 -3.70 11.00 5.29
CA ASN A 89 -3.58 12.45 5.44
C ASN A 89 -2.72 13.08 4.34
N TRP A 90 -1.60 12.43 3.99
CA TRP A 90 -0.75 12.88 2.89
C TRP A 90 -1.46 12.85 1.54
N VAL A 91 -2.14 11.75 1.21
CA VAL A 91 -2.97 11.58 0.00
C VAL A 91 -4.04 12.66 -0.07
N ARG A 92 -4.69 12.96 1.06
CA ARG A 92 -5.73 13.99 1.12
C ARG A 92 -5.19 15.39 0.84
N THR A 93 -4.07 15.72 1.49
CA THR A 93 -3.36 16.99 1.26
C THR A 93 -2.96 17.15 -0.20
N LEU A 94 -2.57 16.06 -0.88
CA LEU A 94 -2.27 16.10 -2.30
C LEU A 94 -3.51 16.28 -3.17
N SER A 95 -4.63 15.64 -2.81
CA SER A 95 -5.89 15.79 -3.54
C SER A 95 -6.43 17.22 -3.46
N GLN A 96 -6.28 17.90 -2.32
CA GLN A 96 -6.68 19.30 -2.12
C GLN A 96 -5.93 20.28 -3.02
N LYS A 97 -4.70 19.93 -3.44
CA LYS A 97 -3.92 20.75 -4.38
C LYS A 97 -4.43 20.65 -5.83
N ARG A 98 -5.40 19.78 -6.09
CA ARG A 98 -5.96 19.52 -7.43
C ARG A 98 -7.46 19.84 -7.45
N PRO A 99 -7.85 21.06 -7.87
CA PRO A 99 -9.25 21.43 -7.93
C PRO A 99 -10.03 20.47 -8.85
N ASN A 100 -11.26 20.15 -8.47
CA ASN A 100 -12.17 19.19 -9.12
C ASN A 100 -11.75 17.71 -9.06
N ARG A 101 -10.69 17.36 -8.31
CA ARG A 101 -10.25 15.97 -8.12
C ARG A 101 -10.02 15.62 -6.65
N GLU A 102 -10.65 16.40 -5.77
CA GLU A 102 -10.54 16.25 -4.34
C GLU A 102 -11.16 14.94 -3.86
N LEU A 103 -10.50 14.29 -2.91
CA LEU A 103 -11.04 13.14 -2.20
C LEU A 103 -11.84 13.65 -1.01
N LYS A 104 -13.12 13.96 -1.23
CA LYS A 104 -14.04 14.45 -0.19
C LYS A 104 -14.69 13.34 0.62
N GLN A 105 -14.87 12.17 -0.01
CA GLN A 105 -15.46 10.99 0.61
C GLN A 105 -14.53 10.34 1.64
N SER A 106 -15.11 9.48 2.46
CA SER A 106 -14.35 8.55 3.31
C SER A 106 -13.45 7.68 2.45
N ILE A 107 -12.20 7.50 2.87
CA ILE A 107 -11.22 6.67 2.17
C ILE A 107 -10.54 5.73 3.16
N GLN A 108 -10.21 4.56 2.65
CA GLN A 108 -9.49 3.52 3.38
C GLN A 108 -8.15 3.26 2.69
N LEU A 109 -7.13 2.94 3.48
CA LEU A 109 -5.89 2.39 2.96
C LEU A 109 -5.94 0.87 3.13
N ILE A 110 -5.90 0.16 2.01
CA ILE A 110 -5.89 -1.29 2.00
C ILE A 110 -4.47 -1.77 1.74
N GLU A 111 -3.97 -2.65 2.62
CA GLU A 111 -2.74 -3.41 2.42
C GLU A 111 -3.11 -4.79 1.88
N VAL A 112 -2.42 -5.19 0.81
CA VAL A 112 -2.51 -6.53 0.23
C VAL A 112 -1.15 -7.19 0.38
N ALA A 113 -1.14 -8.36 1.00
CA ALA A 113 0.02 -9.23 1.12
C ALA A 113 -0.17 -10.47 0.26
N ILE A 114 0.76 -10.70 -0.69
CA ILE A 114 0.79 -11.88 -1.54
C ILE A 114 1.94 -12.76 -1.08
N SER A 115 1.64 -13.97 -0.61
CA SER A 115 2.62 -15.00 -0.22
C SER A 115 2.60 -16.18 -1.20
N ALA A 116 3.75 -16.82 -1.37
CA ALA A 116 3.85 -18.09 -2.07
C ALA A 116 3.73 -19.22 -1.04
N GLU A 117 2.76 -20.10 -1.22
CA GLU A 117 2.50 -21.30 -0.42
C GLU A 117 2.70 -22.56 -1.28
N GLU A 118 2.79 -23.73 -0.65
CA GLU A 118 2.95 -25.01 -1.36
C GLU A 118 1.84 -25.28 -2.39
N SER A 119 0.65 -24.70 -2.19
CA SER A 119 -0.53 -24.86 -3.04
C SER A 119 -0.69 -23.76 -4.11
N GLY A 120 0.13 -22.69 -4.09
CA GLY A 120 0.01 -21.56 -5.02
C GLY A 120 0.26 -20.21 -4.37
N LEU A 121 -0.36 -19.16 -4.91
CA LEU A 121 -0.31 -17.80 -4.34
C LEU A 121 -1.49 -17.60 -3.39
N ALA A 122 -1.22 -17.14 -2.18
CA ALA A 122 -2.21 -16.70 -1.22
C ALA A 122 -2.23 -15.17 -1.14
N GLU A 123 -3.43 -14.59 -1.13
CA GLU A 123 -3.65 -13.15 -1.01
C GLU A 123 -4.36 -12.85 0.31
N THR A 124 -3.78 -11.97 1.11
CA THR A 124 -4.41 -11.43 2.33
C THR A 124 -4.64 -9.95 2.15
N THR A 125 -5.90 -9.53 2.26
CA THR A 125 -6.32 -8.13 2.14
C THR A 125 -6.74 -7.60 3.50
N ARG A 126 -6.22 -6.44 3.92
CA ARG A 126 -6.56 -5.82 5.21
C ARG A 126 -6.74 -4.31 5.07
N ALA A 127 -7.81 -3.78 5.64
CA ALA A 127 -7.95 -2.35 5.86
C ALA A 127 -7.02 -1.93 7.02
N VAL A 128 -6.05 -1.08 6.71
CA VAL A 128 -5.02 -0.66 7.65
C VAL A 128 -5.43 0.62 8.39
N ALA A 129 -6.07 1.54 7.68
CA ALA A 129 -6.55 2.78 8.25
C ALA A 129 -7.74 3.30 7.46
N GLU A 130 -8.56 4.10 8.13
CA GLU A 130 -9.67 4.83 7.54
C GLU A 130 -9.55 6.30 7.89
N LEU A 131 -10.04 7.16 7.00
CA LEU A 131 -10.07 8.58 7.22
C LEU A 131 -11.41 9.13 6.72
N GLU A 132 -12.23 9.62 7.64
CA GLU A 132 -13.59 10.08 7.41
C GLU A 132 -13.68 11.17 6.33
N ALA A 133 -14.85 11.34 5.72
CA ALA A 133 -15.11 12.40 4.77
C ALA A 133 -14.75 13.80 5.32
N MET A 134 -14.29 14.70 4.45
CA MET A 134 -14.15 16.11 4.84
C MET A 134 -15.52 16.75 4.98
N ALA A 135 -15.72 17.48 6.08
CA ALA A 135 -16.91 18.32 6.25
C ALA A 135 -17.02 19.32 5.07
N PRO A 136 -18.25 19.56 4.56
CA PRO A 136 -18.50 20.38 3.38
C PRO A 136 -18.13 21.86 3.56
#